data_AF-A0A939GX26-F1
#
_entry.id   AF-A0A939GX26-F1
#
_cell.length_a   1.000
_cell.length_b   1.000
_cell.length_c   1.000
_cell.angle_alpha   90.00
_cell.angle_beta   90.00
_cell.angle_gamma   90.00
#
_symmetry.space_group_name_H-M   'P 1'
#
loop_
_entity.id
_entity.type
_entity.pdbx_description
1 polymer ?
#
loop_
_entity_poly.entity_id
_entity_poly.type
_entity_poly.pdbx_seq_one_letter_code
_entity_poly.pdbx_strand_id
1 'polypeptide(L)'
;MYRVGLPGWKVAARFGIPVKVRVNVHFDADSKTYWAESPDFDGLVVCGETLDELRSEVISASHVLLELAMNGRRARAQTEMRIKDNDICLA
;
A
#
# COMPACT_ATOMS: atom_id res chain seq x y z
N MET A 1 12.93 4.64 -16.43
CA MET A 1 12.25 4.22 -15.19
C MET A 1 12.06 5.43 -14.30
N TYR A 2 10.82 5.90 -14.13
CA TYR A 2 10.49 7.03 -13.26
C TYR A 2 10.19 6.56 -11.84
N ARG A 3 10.53 7.35 -10.82
CA ARG A 3 10.17 7.08 -9.43
C ARG A 3 8.78 7.61 -9.13
N VAL A 4 7.97 6.80 -8.47
CA VAL A 4 6.69 7.22 -7.90
C VAL A 4 6.98 8.28 -6.82
N GLY A 5 6.15 9.33 -6.73
CA GLY A 5 6.32 10.44 -5.78
C GLY A 5 6.91 11.73 -6.35
N LEU A 6 7.59 11.73 -7.51
CA LEU A 6 8.05 12.96 -8.17
C LEU A 6 6.94 13.63 -9.01
N PRO A 7 6.77 14.96 -8.98
CA PRO A 7 5.76 15.64 -9.78
C PRO A 7 5.88 15.24 -11.26
N GLY A 8 4.76 14.78 -11.85
CA GLY A 8 4.72 14.28 -13.24
C GLY A 8 4.78 12.75 -13.41
N TRP A 9 5.05 11.97 -12.35
CA TRP A 9 5.09 10.49 -12.43
C TRP A 9 3.77 9.89 -12.94
N LYS A 10 2.62 10.51 -12.61
CA LYS A 10 1.30 10.07 -13.08
C LYS A 10 1.14 10.19 -14.58
N VAL A 11 1.71 11.24 -15.16
CA VAL A 11 1.69 11.46 -16.62
C VAL A 11 2.57 10.41 -17.28
N ALA A 12 3.79 10.19 -16.77
CA ALA A 12 4.69 9.14 -17.26
C ALA A 12 4.07 7.74 -17.19
N ALA A 13 3.40 7.40 -16.08
CA ALA A 13 2.68 6.14 -15.93
C ALA A 13 1.53 6.02 -16.96
N ARG A 14 0.82 7.12 -17.23
CA ARG A 14 -0.25 7.14 -18.25
C ARG A 14 0.26 6.99 -19.69
N PHE A 15 1.51 7.36 -19.94
CA PHE A 15 2.20 7.11 -21.22
C PHE A 15 2.84 5.70 -21.30
N GLY A 16 2.60 4.82 -20.32
CA GLY A 16 3.09 3.44 -20.33
C GLY A 16 4.55 3.29 -19.90
N ILE A 17 5.14 4.32 -19.28
CA ILE A 17 6.51 4.22 -18.77
C ILE A 17 6.50 3.40 -17.48
N PRO A 18 7.34 2.35 -17.37
CA PRO A 18 7.43 1.54 -16.15
C PRO A 18 7.94 2.39 -14.97
N VAL A 19 7.17 2.34 -13.88
CA VAL A 19 7.43 3.02 -12.61
C VAL A 19 8.16 2.07 -11.65
N LYS A 20 9.13 2.61 -10.90
CA LYS A 20 9.78 1.88 -9.81
C LYS A 20 9.08 2.17 -8.49
N VAL A 21 8.82 1.11 -7.72
CA VAL A 21 8.26 1.14 -6.37
C VAL A 21 9.26 0.46 -5.43
N ARG A 22 9.47 1.04 -4.25
CA ARG A 22 10.22 0.45 -3.14
C ARG A 22 9.23 -0.13 -2.16
N VAL A 23 9.50 -1.35 -1.73
CA VAL A 23 8.74 -2.04 -0.69
C VAL A 23 9.74 -2.38 0.41
N ASN A 24 9.48 -1.91 1.61
CA ASN A 24 10.22 -2.28 2.80
C ASN A 24 9.46 -3.42 3.46
N VAL A 25 10.14 -4.53 3.71
CA VAL A 25 9.57 -5.68 4.41
C VAL A 25 10.16 -5.72 5.81
N HIS A 26 9.27 -5.87 6.77
CA HIS A 26 9.56 -5.97 8.19
C HIS A 26 9.03 -7.31 8.69
N PHE A 27 9.73 -7.89 9.66
CA PHE A 27 9.30 -9.10 10.34
C PHE A 27 8.95 -8.74 11.77
N ASP A 28 7.73 -9.12 12.17
CA ASP A 28 7.26 -8.99 13.54
C ASP A 28 7.56 -10.32 14.27
N ALA A 29 8.43 -10.25 15.27
CA ALA A 29 8.84 -11.44 16.02
C ALA A 29 7.77 -11.94 17.00
N ASP A 30 6.87 -11.06 17.44
CA ASP A 30 5.81 -11.37 18.41
C ASP A 30 4.66 -12.13 17.71
N SER A 31 4.29 -11.67 16.51
CA SER A 31 3.23 -12.29 15.70
C SER A 31 3.77 -13.38 14.75
N LYS A 32 5.10 -13.45 14.57
CA LYS A 32 5.78 -14.30 13.56
C LYS A 32 5.24 -14.07 12.15
N THR A 33 4.85 -12.84 11.85
CA THR A 33 4.23 -12.43 10.59
C THR A 33 5.12 -11.40 9.91
N TYR A 34 5.09 -11.37 8.58
CA TYR A 34 5.75 -10.32 7.81
C TYR A 34 4.76 -9.22 7.47
N TRP A 35 5.22 -7.98 7.48
CA TRP A 35 4.47 -6.86 6.97
C TRP A 35 5.34 -6.03 6.03
N ALA A 36 4.69 -5.42 5.05
CA ALA A 36 5.32 -4.61 4.03
C ALA A 36 4.68 -3.23 4.00
N GLU A 37 5.53 -2.21 3.95
CA GLU A 37 5.14 -0.83 3.68
C GLU A 37 5.86 -0.29 2.45
N SER A 38 5.29 0.72 1.81
CA SER A 38 5.96 1.42 0.72
C SER A 38 5.92 2.94 0.93
N PRO A 39 7.07 3.63 0.96
CA PRO A 39 7.09 5.09 1.00
C PRO A 39 6.61 5.73 -0.31
N ASP A 40 6.55 4.95 -1.40
CA ASP A 40 6.13 5.41 -2.71
C ASP A 40 4.59 5.38 -2.88
N PHE A 41 3.90 4.51 -2.14
CA PHE A 41 2.45 4.43 -2.12
C PHE A 41 1.91 4.85 -0.75
N ASP A 42 1.29 6.03 -0.71
CA ASP A 42 0.58 6.52 0.48
C ASP A 42 -0.56 5.55 0.84
N GLY A 43 -0.42 4.84 1.97
CA GLY A 43 -1.38 3.85 2.47
C GLY A 43 -1.16 2.40 2.05
N LEU A 44 -0.02 2.03 1.44
CA LEU A 44 0.30 0.62 1.22
C LEU A 44 0.81 -0.02 2.51
N VAL A 45 -0.03 -0.81 3.17
CA VAL A 45 0.34 -1.70 4.27
C VAL A 45 -0.26 -3.07 3.98
N VAL A 46 0.58 -4.10 3.92
CA VAL A 46 0.18 -5.47 3.62
C VAL A 46 0.88 -6.42 4.58
N CYS A 47 0.16 -7.42 5.08
CA CYS A 47 0.71 -8.45 5.97
C CYS A 47 0.59 -9.82 5.31
N GLY A 48 1.49 -10.74 5.64
CA GLY A 48 1.47 -12.13 5.18
C GLY A 48 2.26 -13.04 6.11
N GLU A 49 1.85 -14.31 6.21
CA GLU A 49 2.51 -15.29 7.08
C GLU A 49 3.84 -15.76 6.47
N THR A 50 3.94 -15.72 5.14
CA THR A 50 5.15 -16.09 4.39
C THR A 50 5.59 -14.99 3.44
N LEU A 51 6.88 -14.98 3.09
CA LEU A 51 7.43 -14.02 2.14
C LEU A 51 6.81 -14.12 0.74
N ASP A 52 6.40 -15.32 0.32
CA ASP A 52 5.80 -15.55 -0.99
C ASP A 52 4.37 -14.99 -1.05
N GLU A 53 3.56 -15.29 -0.04
CA GLU A 53 2.23 -14.72 0.14
C GLU A 53 2.27 -13.20 0.24
N LEU A 54 3.16 -12.66 1.08
CA LEU A 54 3.37 -11.22 1.22
C LEU A 54 3.69 -10.58 -0.13
N ARG A 55 4.53 -11.22 -0.95
CA ARG A 55 4.90 -10.70 -2.27
C ARG A 55 3.69 -10.67 -3.21
N SER A 56 2.89 -11.72 -3.25
CA SER A 56 1.67 -11.79 -4.07
C SER A 56 0.68 -10.70 -3.67
N GLU A 57 0.46 -10.53 -2.37
CA GLU A 57 -0.43 -9.52 -1.81
C GLU A 57 0.07 -8.09 -2.09
N VAL A 58 1.37 -7.84 -1.91
CA VAL A 58 2.00 -6.55 -2.23
C VAL A 58 1.83 -6.20 -3.71
N ILE A 59 2.01 -7.17 -4.62
CA ILE A 59 1.80 -6.94 -6.06
C ILE A 59 0.34 -6.57 -6.31
N SER A 60 -0.61 -7.32 -5.76
CA SER A 60 -2.04 -7.07 -5.93
C SER A 60 -2.45 -5.70 -5.38
N ALA A 61 -2.04 -5.37 -4.16
CA ALA A 61 -2.31 -4.09 -3.52
C ALA A 61 -1.66 -2.92 -4.27
N SER A 62 -0.43 -3.11 -4.79
CA SER A 62 0.25 -2.08 -5.59
C SER A 62 -0.49 -1.75 -6.88
N HIS A 63 -1.10 -2.75 -7.54
CA HIS A 63 -1.93 -2.54 -8.71
C HIS A 63 -3.18 -1.70 -8.39
N VAL A 64 -3.87 -2.03 -7.29
CA VAL A 64 -5.06 -1.29 -6.83
C VAL A 64 -4.72 0.16 -6.47
N LEU A 65 -3.63 0.38 -5.73
CA LEU A 65 -3.21 1.72 -5.34
C LEU A 65 -2.74 2.55 -6.55
N LEU A 66 -2.07 1.92 -7.52
CA LEU A 66 -1.68 2.58 -8.75
C LEU A 66 -2.92 2.99 -9.57
N GLU A 67 -3.90 2.10 -9.70
CA GLU A 67 -5.17 2.40 -10.36
C GLU A 67 -5.92 3.55 -9.66
N LEU A 68 -6.01 3.50 -8.33
CA LEU A 68 -6.62 4.56 -7.51
C LEU A 68 -5.89 5.90 -7.69
N ALA A 69 -4.56 5.88 -7.70
CA ALA A 69 -3.74 7.06 -7.87
C ALA A 69 -3.86 7.68 -9.28
N MET A 70 -4.11 6.85 -10.31
CA MET A 70 -4.39 7.28 -11.70
C MET A 70 -5.81 7.80 -11.87
N ASN A 71 -6.81 7.16 -11.27
CA ASN A 71 -8.22 7.51 -11.43
C ASN A 71 -8.65 8.77 -10.66
N GLY A 72 -7.79 9.31 -9.78
CA GLY A 72 -7.71 10.74 -9.46
C GLY A 72 -8.94 11.40 -8.81
N ARG A 73 -10.05 10.71 -8.59
CA ARG A 73 -11.24 11.23 -7.93
C ARG A 73 -11.09 11.03 -6.41
N ARG A 74 -10.24 11.82 -5.77
CA ARG A 74 -10.37 12.00 -4.31
C ARG A 74 -11.71 12.70 -4.06
N ALA A 75 -12.66 11.99 -3.47
CA ALA A 75 -13.86 12.63 -2.96
C ALA A 75 -13.44 13.70 -1.93
N ARG A 76 -13.96 14.92 -2.05
CA ARG A 76 -13.77 16.00 -1.06
C ARG A 76 -14.49 15.73 0.27
N ALA A 77 -15.19 14.60 0.39
CA ALA A 77 -15.89 14.22 1.59
C ALA A 77 -14.88 13.90 2.70
N GLN A 78 -14.94 14.65 3.80
CA GLN A 78 -14.28 14.28 5.04
C GLN A 78 -15.15 13.25 5.74
N THR A 79 -14.59 12.08 6.00
CA THR A 79 -15.27 11.03 6.78
C THR A 79 -14.90 11.20 8.25
N GLU A 80 -15.86 11.56 9.10
CA GLU A 80 -15.70 11.44 10.55
C GLU A 80 -15.84 9.94 10.90
N MET A 81 -14.71 9.25 11.06
CA MET A 81 -14.71 7.86 11.53
C MET A 81 -14.62 7.82 13.05
N ARG A 82 -15.61 7.18 13.67
CA ARG A 82 -15.57 6.81 15.09
C ARG A 82 -15.25 5.32 15.17
N ILE A 83 -13.99 5.00 15.44
CA ILE A 83 -13.54 3.63 15.65
C ILE A 83 -13.76 3.31 17.14
N LYS A 84 -14.49 2.24 17.42
CA LYS A 84 -14.61 1.65 18.75
C LYS A 84 -13.79 0.37 18.76
N ASP A 85 -12.55 0.46 19.21
CA ASP A 85 -11.75 -0.71 19.53
C ASP A 85 -12.26 -1.27 20.86
N ASN A 86 -12.91 -2.42 20.81
CA ASN A 86 -13.33 -3.13 22.00
C ASN A 86 -12.19 -4.12 22.31
N ASP A 87 -11.36 -3.80 23.32
CA ASP A 87 -10.22 -4.62 23.80
C ASP A 87 -10.67 -5.92 24.48
N ILE A 88 -11.62 -6.64 23.91
CA ILE A 88 -12.12 -7.91 24.44
C ILE A 88 -12.05 -8.97 23.35
N CYS A 89 -10.83 -9.36 23.01
CA CYS A 89 -10.55 -10.68 22.44
C CYS A 89 -9.77 -11.49 23.49
N LEU A 90 -10.52 -11.89 24.54
CA LEU A 90 -10.41 -13.08 25.43
C LEU A 90 -9.00 -13.49 25.90
N ALA A 91 -8.67 -13.35 27.20
CA ALA A 91 -9.03 -14.23 28.34
C ALA A 91 -8.34 -15.59 28.32
#